data_AF-A0A9N9MSS3-F1
#
_entry.id   AF-A0A9N9MSS3-F1
#
_cell.length_a   1.000
_cell.length_b   1.000
_cell.length_c   1.000
_cell.angle_alpha   90.00
_cell.angle_beta   90.00
_cell.angle_gamma   90.00
#
_symmetry.space_group_name_H-M   'P 1'
#
loop_
_entity.id
_entity.type
_entity.pdbx_description
1 polymer ?
#
loop_
_entity_poly.entity_id
_entity_poly.type
_entity_poly.pdbx_seq_one_letter_code
_entity_poly.pdbx_strand_id
1 'polypeptide(L)'
;MMLMGDEPPKQRGRHRTKVEGDMIRKRERDFRHQQMWTGAQDYYKRWNDVNTKFDEWTSPRYYEDNNKMISDLRQKKDKEELLEKRREKLRKQLEQEENTYQIELMVSQNLKIQQKPFTEEIPTKLLKDVNSEIKLKENEAKKREAELKLYHQWRNNNPVVRQIESRYRWKDLKLTWLDQQIEKRMEKEREEKENKRIIKEQEERLKFEKEQEQKFEKKIREKQVELKEQLDKQIEDLKSKQIISNELKCKELEELKYKDQFDELIKKSELEEKRRLAKENALYNLRQHKLKLKQKALDVQEALEKDKELILQMKKLELQEIMEDERKKTEIKTALSKFLIIVKEQQELEKQRQKHLEFLFDSEVKAIYEKQLAMWKKEECARKALFKDVLDTVNKQIQENIEKNKQAQRELICEREQMLNKVEQYNQELKNLRVEENEKKKQRKQTIDEDVRVQNARKRQEENKKLKEIDDELNRVKKEEERLHREIMEIQKKQGPLRPRVRRKFLY
;
A
#
# COMPACT_ATOMS: atom_id res chain seq x y z
N MET A 1 -9.48 -15.44 86.57
CA MET A 1 -9.43 -16.28 85.36
C MET A 1 -9.62 -15.37 84.17
N MET A 2 -8.57 -15.22 83.35
CA MET A 2 -8.60 -14.43 82.12
C MET A 2 -9.56 -15.05 81.12
N LEU A 3 -10.43 -14.25 80.48
CA LEU A 3 -11.02 -14.63 79.20
C LEU A 3 -10.76 -13.51 78.19
N MET A 4 -10.09 -13.95 77.13
CA MET A 4 -9.51 -13.21 76.02
C MET A 4 -10.60 -12.70 75.07
N GLY A 5 -10.26 -11.62 74.35
CA GLY A 5 -11.16 -10.89 73.48
C GLY A 5 -11.63 -11.62 72.23
N ASP A 6 -12.80 -11.19 71.75
CA ASP A 6 -13.36 -11.54 70.46
C ASP A 6 -12.98 -10.48 69.41
N GLU A 7 -12.11 -10.85 68.47
CA GLU A 7 -11.91 -10.14 67.21
C GLU A 7 -13.08 -10.41 66.23
N PRO A 8 -13.52 -9.43 65.42
CA PRO A 8 -14.59 -9.63 64.45
C PRO A 8 -14.14 -10.47 63.23
N PRO A 9 -15.06 -11.20 62.57
CA PRO A 9 -14.69 -12.19 61.56
C PRO A 9 -14.16 -11.53 60.27
N LYS A 10 -13.05 -12.08 59.76
CA LYS A 10 -12.35 -11.64 58.55
C LYS A 10 -13.25 -11.73 57.31
N GLN A 11 -13.51 -10.58 56.68
CA GLN A 11 -14.27 -10.42 55.42
C GLN A 11 -13.53 -11.03 54.20
N ARG A 12 -13.47 -12.35 54.06
CA ARG A 12 -12.84 -13.01 52.89
C ARG A 12 -13.79 -13.28 51.70
N GLY A 13 -15.08 -12.97 51.82
CA GLY A 13 -16.10 -13.23 50.78
C GLY A 13 -16.49 -12.06 49.87
N ARG A 14 -16.19 -10.80 50.23
CA ARG A 14 -16.65 -9.60 49.49
C ARG A 14 -15.86 -9.30 48.22
N HIS A 15 -14.57 -9.65 48.19
CA HIS A 15 -13.73 -9.35 47.03
C HIS A 15 -14.07 -10.26 45.83
N ARG A 16 -14.40 -11.53 46.08
CA ARG A 16 -14.75 -12.49 45.03
C ARG A 16 -16.08 -12.14 44.36
N THR A 17 -17.11 -11.82 45.15
CA THR A 17 -18.41 -11.36 44.64
C THR A 17 -18.32 -10.02 43.90
N LYS A 18 -17.42 -9.12 44.31
CA LYS A 18 -17.17 -7.86 43.58
C LYS A 18 -16.49 -8.12 42.23
N VAL A 19 -15.49 -8.99 42.19
CA VAL A 19 -14.79 -9.36 40.94
C VAL A 19 -15.73 -10.11 39.98
N GLU A 20 -16.53 -11.05 40.50
CA GLU A 20 -17.58 -11.73 39.71
C GLU A 20 -18.62 -10.74 39.19
N GLY A 21 -19.06 -9.77 40.02
CA GLY A 21 -19.96 -8.70 39.61
C GLY A 21 -19.38 -7.77 38.54
N ASP A 22 -18.10 -7.40 38.64
CA ASP A 22 -17.43 -6.56 37.65
C ASP A 22 -17.21 -7.29 36.32
N MET A 23 -16.94 -8.61 36.36
CA MET A 23 -16.90 -9.45 35.16
C MET A 23 -18.27 -9.56 34.48
N ILE A 24 -19.35 -9.70 35.25
CA ILE A 24 -20.73 -9.73 34.70
C ILE A 24 -21.08 -8.39 34.06
N ARG A 25 -20.78 -7.26 34.73
CA ARG A 25 -21.02 -5.92 34.16
C ARG A 25 -20.21 -5.67 32.89
N LYS A 26 -18.97 -6.16 32.83
CA LYS A 26 -18.14 -6.08 31.62
C LYS A 26 -18.76 -6.88 30.49
N ARG A 27 -19.19 -8.12 30.76
CA ARG A 27 -19.90 -8.95 29.77
C ARG A 27 -21.21 -8.33 29.31
N GLU A 28 -22.00 -7.75 30.20
CA GLU A 28 -23.24 -7.03 29.82
C GLU A 28 -22.95 -5.79 28.98
N ARG A 29 -21.90 -5.02 29.31
CA ARG A 29 -21.49 -3.86 28.52
C ARG A 29 -21.03 -4.30 27.13
N ASP A 30 -20.19 -5.32 27.06
CA ASP A 30 -19.66 -5.87 25.81
C ASP A 30 -20.79 -6.48 24.96
N PHE A 31 -21.76 -7.15 25.59
CA PHE A 31 -22.95 -7.69 24.93
C PHE A 31 -23.87 -6.59 24.40
N ARG A 32 -24.15 -5.54 25.18
CA ARG A 32 -24.92 -4.37 24.71
C ARG A 32 -24.21 -3.63 23.59
N HIS A 33 -22.88 -3.50 23.69
CA HIS A 33 -22.06 -2.90 22.65
C HIS A 33 -22.12 -3.73 21.38
N GLN A 34 -21.93 -5.05 21.47
CA GLN A 34 -22.07 -5.96 20.33
C GLN A 34 -23.46 -5.88 19.71
N GLN A 35 -24.55 -5.91 20.48
CA GLN A 35 -25.90 -5.81 19.92
C GLN A 35 -26.15 -4.51 19.16
N MET A 36 -25.67 -3.38 19.71
CA MET A 36 -25.77 -2.07 19.03
C MET A 36 -24.94 -2.06 17.73
N TRP A 37 -23.73 -2.62 17.77
CA TRP A 37 -22.86 -2.69 16.61
C TRP A 37 -23.31 -3.68 15.56
N THR A 38 -23.88 -4.82 15.94
CA THR A 38 -24.46 -5.77 14.98
C THR A 38 -25.66 -5.15 14.27
N GLY A 39 -26.53 -4.42 14.99
CA GLY A 39 -27.64 -3.70 14.37
C GLY A 39 -27.17 -2.63 13.37
N ALA A 40 -26.14 -1.85 13.72
CA ALA A 40 -25.54 -0.87 12.82
C ALA A 40 -24.84 -1.54 11.62
N GLN A 41 -24.09 -2.63 11.86
CA GLN A 41 -23.39 -3.38 10.82
C GLN A 41 -24.38 -3.99 9.83
N ASP A 42 -25.48 -4.56 10.31
CA ASP A 42 -26.52 -5.15 9.46
C ASP A 42 -27.27 -4.08 8.66
N TYR A 43 -27.51 -2.90 9.26
CA TYR A 43 -28.06 -1.74 8.55
C TYR A 43 -27.15 -1.31 7.40
N TYR A 44 -25.85 -1.10 7.66
CA TYR A 44 -24.92 -0.67 6.63
C TYR A 44 -24.65 -1.76 5.59
N LYS A 45 -24.62 -3.04 5.96
CA LYS A 45 -24.53 -4.16 5.00
C LYS A 45 -25.74 -4.16 4.07
N ARG A 46 -26.96 -4.08 4.61
CA ARG A 46 -28.18 -4.05 3.81
C ARG A 46 -28.22 -2.83 2.88
N TRP A 47 -27.77 -1.67 3.36
CA TRP A 47 -27.65 -0.47 2.53
C TRP A 47 -26.58 -0.62 1.45
N ASN A 48 -25.47 -1.28 1.75
CA ASN A 48 -24.43 -1.57 0.76
C ASN A 48 -24.92 -2.55 -0.30
N ASP A 49 -25.71 -3.56 0.07
CA ASP A 49 -26.32 -4.50 -0.88
C ASP A 49 -27.38 -3.83 -1.79
N VAL A 50 -28.07 -2.80 -1.29
CA VAL A 50 -28.98 -1.99 -2.09
C VAL A 50 -28.20 -1.04 -3.00
N ASN A 51 -27.16 -0.40 -2.48
CA ASN A 51 -26.33 0.54 -3.24
C ASN A 51 -25.45 -0.15 -4.28
N THR A 52 -24.97 -1.37 -4.05
CA THR A 52 -24.19 -2.11 -5.05
C THR A 52 -24.98 -2.32 -6.34
N LYS A 53 -26.28 -2.62 -6.26
CA LYS A 53 -27.14 -2.70 -7.45
C LYS A 53 -27.33 -1.34 -8.13
N PHE A 54 -27.44 -0.27 -7.34
CA PHE A 54 -27.52 1.08 -7.87
C PHE A 54 -26.22 1.48 -8.57
N ASP A 55 -25.07 1.25 -7.93
CA ASP A 55 -23.73 1.48 -8.44
C ASP A 55 -23.46 0.64 -9.69
N GLU A 56 -23.92 -0.60 -9.73
CA GLU A 56 -23.88 -1.45 -10.92
C GLU A 56 -24.69 -0.83 -12.06
N TRP A 57 -25.92 -0.35 -11.82
CA TRP A 57 -26.76 0.28 -12.84
C TRP A 57 -26.26 1.65 -13.29
N THR A 58 -25.60 2.40 -12.41
CA THR A 58 -25.00 3.69 -12.74
C THR A 58 -23.56 3.58 -13.22
N SER A 59 -22.96 2.39 -13.14
CA SER A 59 -21.60 2.15 -13.59
C SER A 59 -21.53 2.31 -15.11
N PRO A 60 -20.53 3.02 -15.65
CA PRO A 60 -20.25 3.07 -17.08
C PRO A 60 -20.17 1.67 -17.72
N ARG A 61 -19.71 0.67 -16.96
CA ARG A 61 -19.59 -0.72 -17.41
C ARG A 61 -20.94 -1.37 -17.73
N TYR A 62 -21.99 -1.06 -16.98
CA TYR A 62 -23.33 -1.60 -17.25
C TYR A 62 -23.88 -1.06 -18.57
N TYR A 63 -23.69 0.23 -18.85
CA TYR A 63 -24.08 0.80 -20.14
C TYR A 63 -23.26 0.24 -21.30
N GLU A 64 -21.96 0.01 -21.11
CA GLU A 64 -21.12 -0.65 -22.12
C GLU A 64 -21.58 -2.08 -22.40
N ASP A 65 -21.86 -2.88 -21.37
CA ASP A 65 -22.28 -4.27 -21.51
C ASP A 65 -23.71 -4.36 -22.08
N ASN A 66 -24.62 -3.46 -21.70
CA ASN A 66 -25.94 -3.36 -22.29
C ASN A 66 -25.87 -2.93 -23.77
N ASN A 67 -25.00 -1.97 -24.12
CA ASN A 67 -24.79 -1.55 -25.51
C ASN A 67 -24.18 -2.66 -26.36
N LYS A 68 -23.28 -3.48 -25.81
CA LYS A 68 -22.76 -4.69 -26.47
C LYS A 68 -23.88 -5.69 -26.72
N MET A 69 -24.71 -5.99 -25.71
CA MET A 69 -25.87 -6.89 -25.87
C MET A 69 -26.84 -6.40 -26.95
N ILE A 70 -27.13 -5.09 -26.98
CA ILE A 70 -27.98 -4.49 -28.02
C ILE A 70 -27.33 -4.61 -29.40
N SER A 71 -26.03 -4.37 -29.52
CA SER A 71 -25.27 -4.54 -30.76
C SER A 71 -25.31 -5.99 -31.26
N ASP A 72 -25.10 -6.96 -30.36
CA ASP A 72 -25.14 -8.38 -30.70
C ASP A 72 -26.54 -8.82 -31.15
N LEU A 73 -27.59 -8.30 -30.52
CA LEU A 73 -28.97 -8.53 -30.95
C LEU A 73 -29.24 -7.95 -32.34
N ARG A 74 -28.71 -6.76 -32.66
CA ARG A 74 -28.80 -6.19 -34.02
C ARG A 74 -28.08 -7.05 -35.04
N GLN A 75 -26.85 -7.48 -34.75
CA GLN A 75 -26.10 -8.37 -35.64
C GLN A 75 -26.79 -9.71 -35.87
N LYS A 76 -27.47 -10.27 -34.86
CA LYS A 76 -28.27 -11.49 -35.02
C LYS A 76 -29.44 -11.26 -35.96
N LYS A 77 -30.19 -10.16 -35.79
CA LYS A 77 -31.29 -9.79 -36.70
C LYS A 77 -30.80 -9.58 -38.13
N ASP A 78 -29.69 -8.87 -38.32
CA ASP A 78 -29.11 -8.65 -39.66
C ASP A 78 -28.73 -9.98 -40.34
N LYS A 79 -28.17 -10.93 -39.58
CA LYS A 79 -27.86 -12.28 -40.07
C LYS A 79 -29.12 -13.07 -40.43
N GLU A 80 -30.18 -12.98 -39.62
CA GLU A 80 -31.47 -13.60 -39.90
C GLU A 80 -32.10 -13.03 -41.18
N GLU A 81 -32.09 -11.71 -41.36
CA GLU A 81 -32.56 -11.07 -42.58
C GLU A 81 -31.76 -11.48 -43.82
N LEU A 82 -30.43 -11.61 -43.69
CA LEU A 82 -29.58 -12.10 -44.77
C LEU A 82 -29.87 -13.56 -45.12
N LEU A 83 -30.16 -14.40 -44.11
CA LEU A 83 -30.58 -15.78 -44.32
C LEU A 83 -31.95 -15.85 -44.99
N GLU A 84 -32.89 -15.00 -44.61
CA GLU A 84 -34.21 -14.91 -45.22
C GLU A 84 -34.11 -14.50 -46.69
N LYS A 85 -33.34 -13.44 -47.00
CA LYS A 85 -33.04 -13.03 -48.39
C LYS A 85 -32.39 -14.15 -49.20
N ARG A 86 -31.51 -14.95 -48.58
CA ARG A 86 -30.92 -16.13 -49.23
C ARG A 86 -31.95 -17.22 -49.47
N ARG A 87 -32.81 -17.51 -48.51
CA ARG A 87 -33.92 -18.48 -48.64
C ARG A 87 -34.91 -18.06 -49.73
N GLU A 88 -35.21 -16.78 -49.85
CA GLU A 88 -36.05 -16.25 -50.94
C GLU A 88 -35.38 -16.41 -52.31
N LYS A 89 -34.08 -16.11 -52.43
CA LYS A 89 -33.33 -16.34 -53.68
C LYS A 89 -33.35 -17.81 -54.07
N LEU A 90 -33.11 -18.71 -53.11
CA LEU A 90 -33.16 -20.16 -53.35
C LEU A 90 -34.58 -20.61 -53.73
N ARG A 91 -35.62 -20.08 -53.08
CA ARG A 91 -37.02 -20.34 -53.47
C ARG A 91 -37.29 -19.93 -54.91
N LYS A 92 -36.83 -18.75 -55.33
CA LYS A 92 -36.96 -18.28 -56.72
C LYS A 92 -36.22 -19.18 -57.70
N GLN A 93 -35.02 -19.67 -57.35
CA GLN A 93 -34.27 -20.60 -58.19
C GLN A 93 -34.99 -21.95 -58.32
N LEU A 94 -35.50 -22.49 -57.21
CA LEU A 94 -36.28 -23.73 -57.22
C LEU A 94 -37.58 -23.57 -58.03
N GLU A 95 -38.27 -22.45 -57.89
CA GLU A 95 -39.47 -22.16 -58.68
C GLU A 95 -39.16 -22.00 -60.17
N GLN A 96 -38.00 -21.43 -60.53
CA GLN A 96 -37.51 -21.41 -61.90
C GLN A 96 -37.21 -22.81 -62.43
N GLU A 97 -36.50 -23.63 -61.65
CA GLU A 97 -36.22 -25.03 -62.00
C GLU A 97 -37.51 -25.84 -62.17
N GLU A 98 -38.47 -25.68 -61.25
CA GLU A 98 -39.77 -26.35 -61.32
C GLU A 98 -40.56 -25.90 -62.55
N ASN A 99 -40.59 -24.60 -62.87
CA ASN A 99 -41.21 -24.09 -64.09
C ASN A 99 -40.52 -24.64 -65.35
N THR A 100 -39.19 -24.70 -65.39
CA THR A 100 -38.47 -25.30 -66.53
C THR A 100 -38.78 -26.78 -66.66
N TYR A 101 -38.87 -27.51 -65.54
CA TYR A 101 -39.22 -28.92 -65.52
C TYR A 101 -40.67 -29.14 -65.97
N GLN A 102 -41.62 -28.29 -65.56
CA GLN A 102 -43.00 -28.35 -66.02
C GLN A 102 -43.10 -28.03 -67.52
N ILE A 103 -42.31 -27.09 -68.03
CA ILE A 103 -42.21 -26.83 -69.48
C ILE A 103 -41.66 -28.06 -70.20
N GLU A 104 -40.61 -28.70 -69.70
CA GLU A 104 -40.08 -29.96 -70.24
C GLU A 104 -41.11 -31.11 -70.18
N LEU A 105 -41.90 -31.18 -69.11
CA LEU A 105 -43.02 -32.11 -68.98
C LEU A 105 -44.13 -31.81 -69.97
N MET A 106 -44.50 -30.55 -70.19
CA MET A 106 -45.49 -30.17 -71.21
C MET A 106 -44.96 -30.39 -72.62
N VAL A 107 -43.67 -30.13 -72.89
CA VAL A 107 -43.03 -30.42 -74.18
C VAL A 107 -42.95 -31.92 -74.42
N SER A 108 -42.56 -32.71 -73.41
CA SER A 108 -42.53 -34.17 -73.52
C SER A 108 -43.92 -34.79 -73.57
N GLN A 109 -44.92 -34.23 -72.88
CA GLN A 109 -46.32 -34.61 -73.00
C GLN A 109 -46.87 -34.21 -74.37
N ASN A 110 -46.57 -33.02 -74.89
CA ASN A 110 -46.95 -32.61 -76.26
C ASN A 110 -46.25 -33.48 -77.32
N LEU A 111 -44.99 -33.88 -77.11
CA LEU A 111 -44.28 -34.85 -77.95
C LEU A 111 -44.90 -36.25 -77.83
N LYS A 112 -45.39 -36.66 -76.65
CA LYS A 112 -46.15 -37.91 -76.45
C LYS A 112 -47.60 -37.84 -76.96
N ILE A 113 -48.21 -36.65 -77.01
CA ILE A 113 -49.55 -36.41 -77.58
C ILE A 113 -49.47 -36.33 -79.11
N GLN A 114 -48.35 -35.86 -79.67
CA GLN A 114 -48.04 -35.98 -81.10
C GLN A 114 -47.57 -37.38 -81.50
N GLN A 115 -46.96 -38.13 -80.58
CA GLN A 115 -46.65 -39.55 -80.74
C GLN A 115 -47.72 -40.42 -80.09
N LYS A 116 -48.91 -40.39 -80.70
CA LYS A 116 -49.89 -41.46 -80.54
C LYS A 116 -49.17 -42.79 -80.80
N PRO A 117 -49.24 -43.81 -79.92
CA PRO A 117 -48.72 -45.13 -80.24
C PRO A 117 -49.61 -45.69 -81.34
N PHE A 118 -49.14 -45.54 -82.57
CA PHE A 118 -49.78 -46.10 -83.73
C PHE A 118 -49.45 -47.59 -83.73
N THR A 119 -50.37 -48.37 -83.18
CA THR A 119 -50.43 -49.82 -83.34
C THR A 119 -50.83 -50.13 -84.78
N GLU A 120 -49.88 -50.01 -85.69
CA GLU A 120 -49.89 -50.74 -86.94
C GLU A 120 -48.75 -51.76 -86.88
N GLU A 121 -49.02 -52.98 -87.32
CA GLU A 121 -48.01 -54.00 -87.54
C GLU A 121 -46.90 -53.40 -88.41
N ILE A 122 -45.78 -53.01 -87.79
CA ILE A 122 -44.64 -52.45 -88.51
C ILE A 122 -44.22 -53.51 -89.53
N PRO A 123 -44.29 -53.23 -90.85
CA PRO A 123 -43.90 -54.20 -91.85
C PRO A 123 -42.49 -54.70 -91.54
N THR A 124 -42.32 -56.03 -91.44
CA THR A 124 -41.03 -56.68 -91.10
C THR A 124 -39.86 -56.25 -91.99
N LYS A 125 -40.12 -55.59 -93.12
CA LYS A 125 -39.11 -54.96 -93.98
C LYS A 125 -38.49 -53.70 -93.35
N LEU A 126 -39.30 -52.78 -92.80
CA LEU A 126 -38.78 -51.56 -92.15
C LEU A 126 -38.00 -51.86 -90.88
N LEU A 127 -38.43 -52.86 -90.09
CA LEU A 127 -37.66 -53.34 -88.93
C LEU A 127 -36.33 -54.00 -89.34
N LYS A 128 -36.29 -54.70 -90.49
CA LYS A 128 -35.05 -55.25 -91.05
C LYS A 128 -34.12 -54.14 -91.53
N ASP A 129 -34.66 -53.07 -92.12
CA ASP A 129 -33.87 -51.93 -92.59
C ASP A 129 -33.28 -51.15 -91.41
N VAL A 130 -34.08 -50.81 -90.39
CA VAL A 130 -33.59 -50.17 -89.14
C VAL A 130 -32.59 -51.05 -88.39
N ASN A 131 -32.81 -52.36 -88.32
CA ASN A 131 -31.87 -53.30 -87.70
C ASN A 131 -30.57 -53.41 -88.54
N SER A 132 -30.64 -53.31 -89.86
CA SER A 132 -29.45 -53.28 -90.72
C SER A 132 -28.66 -51.98 -90.54
N GLU A 133 -29.32 -50.83 -90.38
CA GLU A 133 -28.67 -49.56 -90.05
C GLU A 133 -28.03 -49.54 -88.65
N ILE A 134 -28.69 -50.11 -87.65
CA ILE A 134 -28.13 -50.25 -86.30
C ILE A 134 -26.89 -51.16 -86.34
N LYS A 135 -26.96 -52.29 -87.04
CA LYS A 135 -25.79 -53.17 -87.25
C LYS A 135 -24.66 -52.47 -88.00
N LEU A 136 -24.96 -51.65 -89.00
CA LEU A 136 -23.95 -50.85 -89.69
C LEU A 136 -23.30 -49.84 -88.75
N LYS A 137 -24.07 -49.11 -87.94
CA LYS A 137 -23.54 -48.17 -86.93
C LYS A 137 -22.72 -48.87 -85.84
N GLU A 138 -23.16 -50.03 -85.36
CA GLU A 138 -22.41 -50.85 -84.40
C GLU A 138 -21.10 -51.36 -85.02
N ASN A 139 -21.14 -51.79 -86.27
CA ASN A 139 -19.95 -52.24 -86.99
C ASN A 139 -18.98 -51.08 -87.25
N GLU A 140 -19.48 -49.89 -87.59
CA GLU A 140 -18.67 -48.67 -87.69
C GLU A 140 -18.06 -48.26 -86.34
N ALA A 141 -18.83 -48.36 -85.26
CA ALA A 141 -18.34 -48.07 -83.91
C ALA A 141 -17.24 -49.06 -83.50
N LYS A 142 -17.44 -50.36 -83.73
CA LYS A 142 -16.42 -51.40 -83.53
C LYS A 142 -15.19 -51.15 -84.40
N LYS A 143 -15.37 -50.72 -85.64
CA LYS A 143 -14.28 -50.35 -86.55
C LYS A 143 -13.49 -49.16 -86.02
N ARG A 144 -14.15 -48.08 -85.60
CA ARG A 144 -13.50 -46.90 -84.98
C ARG A 144 -12.77 -47.25 -83.69
N GLU A 145 -13.37 -48.11 -82.86
CA GLU A 145 -12.72 -48.58 -81.63
C GLU A 145 -11.49 -49.43 -81.92
N ALA A 146 -11.56 -50.31 -82.93
CA ALA A 146 -10.42 -51.07 -83.40
C ALA A 146 -9.32 -50.16 -83.96
N GLU A 147 -9.68 -49.13 -84.73
CA GLU A 147 -8.76 -48.12 -85.25
C GLU A 147 -8.09 -47.30 -84.13
N LEU A 148 -8.83 -46.89 -83.10
CA LEU A 148 -8.27 -46.20 -81.92
C LEU A 148 -7.33 -47.11 -81.12
N LYS A 149 -7.71 -48.37 -80.89
CA LYS A 149 -6.85 -49.34 -80.20
C LYS A 149 -5.57 -49.59 -81.01
N LEU A 150 -5.69 -49.74 -82.33
CA LEU A 150 -4.54 -49.87 -83.22
C LEU A 150 -3.66 -48.62 -83.19
N TYR A 151 -4.25 -47.43 -83.17
CA TYR A 151 -3.53 -46.16 -83.02
C TYR A 151 -2.79 -46.05 -81.69
N HIS A 152 -3.43 -46.41 -80.57
CA HIS A 152 -2.78 -46.42 -79.26
C HIS A 152 -1.66 -47.47 -79.18
N GLN A 153 -1.87 -48.66 -79.73
CA GLN A 153 -0.83 -49.69 -79.84
C GLN A 153 0.34 -49.20 -80.69
N TRP A 154 0.08 -48.59 -81.84
CA TRP A 154 1.12 -47.98 -82.68
C TRP A 154 1.85 -46.86 -81.95
N ARG A 155 1.13 -45.93 -81.30
CA ARG A 155 1.71 -44.82 -80.53
C ARG A 155 2.64 -45.31 -79.42
N ASN A 156 2.22 -46.34 -78.69
CA ASN A 156 2.97 -46.90 -77.57
C ASN A 156 4.18 -47.74 -78.04
N ASN A 157 4.04 -48.45 -79.16
CA ASN A 157 5.08 -49.33 -79.71
C ASN A 157 6.06 -48.60 -80.64
N ASN A 158 5.71 -47.41 -81.15
CA ASN A 158 6.59 -46.61 -81.99
C ASN A 158 7.77 -46.05 -81.16
N PRO A 159 9.02 -46.41 -81.49
CA PRO A 159 10.19 -46.00 -80.71
C PRO A 159 10.42 -44.48 -80.77
N VAL A 160 10.06 -43.81 -81.86
CA VAL A 160 10.26 -42.35 -82.04
C VAL A 160 9.33 -41.57 -81.10
N VAL A 161 8.05 -41.95 -81.04
CA VAL A 161 7.07 -41.32 -80.15
C VAL A 161 7.48 -41.53 -78.68
N ARG A 162 7.89 -42.74 -78.32
CA ARG A 162 8.37 -43.06 -76.96
C ARG A 162 9.59 -42.23 -76.55
N GLN A 163 10.53 -42.00 -77.47
CA GLN A 163 11.70 -41.16 -77.23
C GLN A 163 11.32 -39.69 -77.02
N ILE A 164 10.40 -39.16 -77.84
CA ILE A 164 9.90 -37.79 -77.71
C ILE A 164 9.16 -37.61 -76.38
N GLU A 165 8.20 -38.49 -76.06
CA GLU A 165 7.47 -38.45 -74.79
C GLU A 165 8.41 -38.57 -73.59
N SER A 166 9.44 -39.41 -73.68
CA SER A 166 10.45 -39.50 -72.61
C SER A 166 11.26 -38.20 -72.48
N ARG A 167 11.64 -37.55 -73.58
CA ARG A 167 12.29 -36.23 -73.54
C ARG A 167 11.41 -35.16 -72.92
N TYR A 168 10.10 -35.15 -73.20
CA TYR A 168 9.15 -34.27 -72.53
C TYR A 168 9.06 -34.58 -71.03
N ARG A 169 8.86 -35.84 -70.64
CA ARG A 169 8.86 -36.26 -69.23
C ARG A 169 10.14 -35.86 -68.48
N TRP A 170 11.30 -35.98 -69.13
CA TRP A 170 12.58 -35.53 -68.54
C TRP A 170 12.66 -34.02 -68.38
N LYS A 171 12.10 -33.24 -69.31
CA LYS A 171 12.00 -31.78 -69.16
C LYS A 171 11.05 -31.41 -68.04
N ASP A 172 9.89 -32.06 -67.96
CA ASP A 172 8.90 -31.84 -66.91
C ASP A 172 9.47 -32.17 -65.54
N LEU A 173 10.18 -33.30 -65.40
CA LEU A 173 10.86 -33.67 -64.16
C LEU A 173 11.90 -32.62 -63.74
N LYS A 174 12.65 -32.06 -64.69
CA LYS A 174 13.61 -30.97 -64.41
C LYS A 174 12.90 -29.70 -63.96
N LEU A 175 11.77 -29.35 -64.59
CA LEU A 175 10.96 -28.20 -64.19
C LEU A 175 10.39 -28.40 -62.79
N THR A 176 9.77 -29.55 -62.50
CA THR A 176 9.26 -29.86 -61.15
C THR A 176 10.36 -29.87 -60.10
N TRP A 177 11.56 -30.36 -60.43
CA TRP A 177 12.70 -30.29 -59.50
C TRP A 177 13.17 -28.86 -59.23
N LEU A 178 13.22 -28.01 -60.27
CA LEU A 178 13.50 -26.57 -60.12
C LEU A 178 12.43 -25.89 -59.27
N ASP A 179 11.15 -26.20 -59.50
CA ASP A 179 10.03 -25.68 -58.71
C ASP A 179 10.17 -26.09 -57.23
N GLN A 180 10.51 -27.35 -56.94
CA GLN A 180 10.79 -27.81 -55.57
C GLN A 180 11.98 -27.10 -54.92
N GLN A 181 13.03 -26.78 -55.69
CA GLN A 181 14.17 -26.02 -55.18
C GLN A 181 13.79 -24.57 -54.86
N ILE A 182 12.99 -23.94 -55.74
CA ILE A 182 12.45 -22.60 -55.53
C ILE A 182 11.53 -22.59 -54.31
N GLU A 183 10.61 -23.54 -54.20
CA GLU A 183 9.68 -23.68 -53.07
C GLU A 183 10.43 -23.86 -51.75
N LYS A 184 11.44 -24.74 -51.69
CA LYS A 184 12.29 -24.90 -50.50
C LYS A 184 13.05 -23.63 -50.14
N ARG A 185 13.51 -22.85 -51.12
CA ARG A 185 14.17 -21.56 -50.86
C ARG A 185 13.18 -20.53 -50.31
N MET A 186 11.98 -20.46 -50.88
CA MET A 186 10.91 -19.58 -50.43
C MET A 186 10.40 -19.95 -49.04
N GLU A 187 10.32 -21.24 -48.71
CA GLU A 187 9.96 -21.71 -47.37
C GLU A 187 11.00 -21.30 -46.34
N LYS A 188 12.30 -21.53 -46.61
CA LYS A 188 13.38 -21.08 -45.72
C LYS A 188 13.38 -19.57 -45.51
N GLU A 189 13.13 -18.79 -46.56
CA GLU A 189 13.04 -17.34 -46.43
C GLU A 189 11.82 -16.92 -45.60
N ARG A 190 10.68 -17.62 -45.72
CA ARG A 190 9.50 -17.42 -44.87
C ARG A 190 9.80 -17.77 -43.41
N GLU A 191 10.43 -18.91 -43.15
CA GLU A 191 10.86 -19.34 -41.81
C GLU A 191 11.84 -18.35 -41.18
N GLU A 192 12.83 -17.85 -41.92
CA GLU A 192 13.75 -16.83 -41.42
C GLU A 192 13.04 -15.50 -41.10
N LYS A 193 12.10 -15.08 -41.95
CA LYS A 193 11.30 -13.87 -41.72
C LYS A 193 10.44 -14.04 -40.48
N GLU A 194 9.84 -15.21 -40.29
CA GLU A 194 9.03 -15.53 -39.12
C GLU A 194 9.87 -15.62 -37.85
N ASN A 195 11.02 -16.30 -37.89
CA ASN A 195 11.97 -16.33 -36.79
C ASN A 195 12.45 -14.93 -36.41
N LYS A 196 12.75 -14.07 -37.40
CA LYS A 196 13.10 -12.66 -37.16
C LYS A 196 11.95 -11.89 -36.52
N ARG A 197 10.70 -12.16 -36.88
CA ARG A 197 9.52 -11.55 -36.24
C ARG A 197 9.37 -12.03 -34.80
N ILE A 198 9.46 -13.32 -34.55
CA ILE A 198 9.37 -13.91 -33.21
C ILE A 198 10.47 -13.34 -32.30
N ILE A 199 11.71 -13.24 -32.78
CA ILE A 199 12.82 -12.64 -32.02
C ILE A 199 12.52 -11.17 -31.69
N LYS A 200 12.06 -10.38 -32.68
CA LYS A 200 11.68 -8.97 -32.44
C LYS A 200 10.57 -8.83 -31.41
N GLU A 201 9.52 -9.64 -31.49
CA GLU A 201 8.44 -9.64 -30.50
C GLU A 201 8.93 -10.04 -29.10
N GLN A 202 9.88 -10.96 -28.99
CA GLN A 202 10.49 -11.33 -27.72
C GLN A 202 11.35 -10.19 -27.16
N GLU A 203 12.14 -9.52 -28.00
CA GLU A 203 12.94 -8.36 -27.62
C GLU A 203 12.08 -7.18 -27.18
N GLU A 204 10.98 -6.90 -27.88
CA GLU A 204 10.01 -5.85 -27.52
C GLU A 204 9.33 -6.15 -26.18
N ARG A 205 8.89 -7.41 -25.96
CA ARG A 205 8.34 -7.85 -24.67
C ARG A 205 9.34 -7.65 -23.54
N LEU A 206 10.59 -8.04 -23.75
CA LEU A 206 11.66 -7.93 -22.76
C LEU A 206 12.03 -6.46 -22.48
N LYS A 207 12.02 -5.58 -23.49
CA LYS A 207 12.19 -4.13 -23.31
C LYS A 207 11.06 -3.53 -22.49
N PHE A 208 9.81 -3.90 -22.80
CA PHE A 208 8.64 -3.42 -22.07
C PHE A 208 8.70 -3.85 -20.59
N GLU A 209 9.03 -5.12 -20.33
CA GLU A 209 9.16 -5.63 -18.96
C GLU A 209 10.28 -4.91 -18.18
N LYS A 210 11.44 -4.69 -18.80
CA LYS A 210 12.53 -3.90 -18.21
C LYS A 210 12.13 -2.46 -17.93
N GLU A 211 11.36 -1.83 -18.81
CA GLU A 211 10.91 -0.45 -18.62
C GLU A 211 9.92 -0.35 -17.45
N GLN A 212 8.99 -1.31 -17.34
CA GLN A 212 8.07 -1.40 -16.21
C GLN A 212 8.82 -1.62 -14.89
N GLU A 213 9.85 -2.48 -14.90
CA GLU A 213 10.72 -2.72 -13.74
C GLU A 213 11.43 -1.42 -13.33
N GLN A 214 12.06 -0.71 -14.27
CA GLN A 214 12.74 0.55 -13.98
C GLN A 214 11.79 1.62 -13.45
N LYS A 215 10.56 1.73 -14.01
CA LYS A 215 9.54 2.66 -13.51
C LYS A 215 9.13 2.31 -12.09
N PHE A 216 8.97 1.02 -11.79
CA PHE A 216 8.61 0.56 -10.46
C PHE A 216 9.74 0.83 -9.43
N GLU A 217 10.99 0.51 -9.78
CA GLU A 217 12.14 0.82 -8.92
C GLU A 217 12.28 2.32 -8.67
N LYS A 218 12.10 3.16 -9.70
CA LYS A 218 12.13 4.63 -9.55
C LYS A 218 11.06 5.10 -8.57
N LYS A 219 9.81 4.62 -8.70
CA LYS A 219 8.72 4.96 -7.78
C LYS A 219 9.02 4.56 -6.34
N ILE A 220 9.62 3.38 -6.10
CA ILE A 220 10.03 2.98 -4.75
C ILE A 220 11.11 3.92 -4.23
N ARG A 221 12.14 4.22 -5.04
CA ARG A 221 13.24 5.11 -4.64
C ARG A 221 12.74 6.52 -4.32
N GLU A 222 11.86 7.07 -5.15
CA GLU A 222 11.21 8.36 -4.93
C GLU A 222 10.47 8.36 -3.59
N LYS A 223 9.61 7.37 -3.34
CA LYS A 223 8.91 7.22 -2.05
C LYS A 223 9.86 7.07 -0.86
N GLN A 224 10.97 6.33 -1.02
CA GLN A 224 11.98 6.19 0.03
C GLN A 224 12.70 7.50 0.32
N VAL A 225 12.97 8.31 -0.71
CA VAL A 225 13.56 9.65 -0.56
C VAL A 225 12.58 10.59 0.13
N GLU A 226 11.32 10.64 -0.34
CA GLU A 226 10.25 11.45 0.27
C GLU A 226 10.07 11.12 1.76
N LEU A 227 10.00 9.84 2.11
CA LEU A 227 9.87 9.42 3.52
C LEU A 227 11.11 9.78 4.35
N LYS A 228 12.31 9.68 3.78
CA LYS A 228 13.53 10.12 4.46
C LYS A 228 13.55 11.62 4.69
N GLU A 229 13.19 12.41 3.69
CA GLU A 229 13.11 13.87 3.83
C GLU A 229 12.06 14.28 4.89
N GLN A 230 10.92 13.58 4.94
CA GLN A 230 9.93 13.80 5.99
C GLN A 230 10.47 13.42 7.37
N LEU A 231 11.18 12.30 7.49
CA LEU A 231 11.85 11.89 8.73
C LEU A 231 12.90 12.91 9.17
N ASP A 232 13.73 13.40 8.26
CA ASP A 232 14.77 14.39 8.56
C ASP A 232 14.16 15.69 9.07
N LYS A 233 13.08 16.18 8.43
CA LYS A 233 12.30 17.33 8.91
C LYS A 233 11.74 17.10 10.32
N GLN A 234 11.14 15.94 10.59
CA GLN A 234 10.63 15.62 11.93
C GLN A 234 11.76 15.53 12.97
N ILE A 235 12.95 15.05 12.61
CA ILE A 235 14.11 15.01 13.49
C ILE A 235 14.63 16.43 13.77
N GLU A 236 14.66 17.31 12.78
CA GLU A 236 15.00 18.73 12.96
C GLU A 236 14.00 19.45 13.87
N ASP A 237 12.70 19.21 13.69
CA ASP A 237 11.65 19.73 14.57
C ASP A 237 11.81 19.21 16.01
N LEU A 238 12.14 17.93 16.19
CA LEU A 238 12.45 17.38 17.51
C LEU A 238 13.68 18.03 18.14
N LYS A 239 14.71 18.36 17.35
CA LYS A 239 15.89 19.08 17.84
C LYS A 239 15.54 20.50 18.25
N SER A 240 14.74 21.23 17.47
CA SER A 240 14.31 22.59 17.82
C SER A 240 13.47 22.60 19.10
N LYS A 241 12.56 21.64 19.25
CA LYS A 241 11.78 21.45 20.50
C LYS A 241 12.65 21.04 21.68
N GLN A 242 13.74 20.30 21.46
CA GLN A 242 14.71 19.99 22.52
C GLN A 242 15.43 21.26 23.01
N ILE A 243 15.75 22.20 22.12
CA ILE A 243 16.32 23.50 22.50
C ILE A 243 15.32 24.27 23.36
N ILE A 244 14.06 24.40 22.92
CA ILE A 244 13.00 25.07 23.67
C ILE A 244 12.78 24.40 25.04
N SER A 245 12.82 23.06 25.11
CA SER A 245 12.75 22.33 26.39
C SER A 245 13.88 22.70 27.35
N ASN A 246 15.10 22.87 26.84
CA ASN A 246 16.24 23.27 27.65
C ASN A 246 16.08 24.74 28.11
N GLU A 247 15.60 25.62 27.25
CA GLU A 247 15.30 27.02 27.60
C GLU A 247 14.24 27.11 28.71
N LEU A 248 13.14 26.36 28.60
CA LEU A 248 12.10 26.31 29.63
C LEU A 248 12.63 25.79 30.97
N LYS A 249 13.53 24.80 30.96
CA LYS A 249 14.21 24.31 32.16
C LYS A 249 15.12 25.35 32.79
N CYS A 250 15.88 26.09 31.98
CA CYS A 250 16.70 27.20 32.47
C CYS A 250 15.82 28.27 33.13
N LYS A 251 14.73 28.66 32.48
CA LYS A 251 13.73 29.58 33.05
C LYS A 251 13.13 29.04 34.36
N GLU A 252 12.81 27.75 34.44
CA GLU A 252 12.28 27.16 35.69
C GLU A 252 13.29 27.24 36.83
N LEU A 253 14.57 26.97 36.56
CA LEU A 253 15.65 27.08 37.56
C LEU A 253 15.89 28.53 38.01
N GLU A 254 15.66 29.51 37.13
CA GLU A 254 15.70 30.92 37.50
C GLU A 254 14.52 31.27 38.43
N GLU A 255 13.29 30.91 38.05
CA GLU A 255 12.07 31.14 38.84
C GLU A 255 12.10 30.47 40.23
N LEU A 256 12.34 29.15 40.28
CA LEU A 256 13.48 28.60 41.02
C LEU A 256 14.11 29.39 42.18
N LYS A 257 15.30 29.86 41.85
CA LYS A 257 16.19 30.65 42.69
C LYS A 257 15.53 31.92 43.20
N TYR A 258 14.68 32.55 42.40
CA TYR A 258 14.00 33.77 42.82
C TYR A 258 12.99 33.50 43.93
N LYS A 259 12.22 32.42 43.83
CA LYS A 259 11.34 31.97 44.89
C LYS A 259 12.12 31.70 46.18
N ASP A 260 13.27 31.02 46.08
CA ASP A 260 14.11 30.75 47.25
C ASP A 260 14.64 32.06 47.89
N GLN A 261 15.13 33.00 47.09
CA GLN A 261 15.58 34.32 47.56
C GLN A 261 14.43 35.12 48.21
N PHE A 262 13.24 35.05 47.63
CA PHE A 262 12.05 35.71 48.17
C PHE A 262 11.60 35.08 49.50
N ASP A 263 11.60 33.75 49.59
CA ASP A 263 11.30 33.00 50.82
C ASP A 263 12.34 33.28 51.92
N GLU A 264 13.61 33.49 51.57
CA GLU A 264 14.64 33.96 52.52
C GLU A 264 14.34 35.35 53.06
N LEU A 265 13.84 36.28 52.23
CA LEU A 265 13.42 37.60 52.69
C LEU A 265 12.22 37.52 53.64
N ILE A 266 11.24 36.68 53.32
CA ILE A 266 10.08 36.44 54.21
C ILE A 266 10.57 35.89 55.56
N LYS A 267 11.43 34.86 55.57
CA LYS A 267 11.98 34.29 56.80
C LYS A 267 12.77 35.31 57.63
N LYS A 268 13.54 36.19 56.98
CA LYS A 268 14.24 37.29 57.67
C LYS A 268 13.24 38.23 58.34
N SER A 269 12.17 38.60 57.63
CA SER A 269 11.10 39.44 58.17
C SER A 269 10.40 38.79 59.39
N GLU A 270 10.05 37.50 59.30
CA GLU A 270 9.45 36.76 60.42
C GLU A 270 10.37 36.65 61.63
N LEU A 271 11.67 36.44 61.40
CA LEU A 271 12.66 36.39 62.48
C LEU A 271 12.80 37.76 63.17
N GLU A 272 12.79 38.84 62.40
CA GLU A 272 12.77 40.18 62.94
C GLU A 272 11.50 40.45 63.75
N GLU A 273 10.33 40.02 63.27
CA GLU A 273 9.07 40.15 64.01
C GLU A 273 9.12 39.39 65.34
N LYS A 274 9.67 38.17 65.36
CA LYS A 274 9.89 37.41 66.60
C LYS A 274 10.83 38.16 67.57
N ARG A 275 11.91 38.77 67.05
CA ARG A 275 12.81 39.62 67.85
C ARG A 275 12.09 40.85 68.40
N ARG A 276 11.22 41.49 67.61
CA ARG A 276 10.39 42.63 68.04
C ARG A 276 9.46 42.22 69.18
N LEU A 277 8.73 41.12 69.05
CA LEU A 277 7.84 40.59 70.10
C LEU A 277 8.60 40.27 71.41
N ALA A 278 9.81 39.73 71.30
CA ALA A 278 10.66 39.49 72.47
C ALA A 278 11.06 40.80 73.19
N LYS A 279 11.42 41.85 72.44
CA LYS A 279 11.69 43.19 73.00
C LYS A 279 10.44 43.78 73.67
N GLU A 280 9.27 43.67 73.05
CA GLU A 280 8.01 44.16 73.63
C GLU A 280 7.69 43.48 74.98
N ASN A 281 7.88 42.16 75.05
CA ASN A 281 7.70 41.40 76.29
C ASN A 281 8.68 41.84 77.38
N ALA A 282 9.93 42.15 77.02
CA ALA A 282 10.92 42.69 77.96
C ALA A 282 10.53 44.09 78.47
N LEU A 283 10.03 44.95 77.58
CA LEU A 283 9.59 46.32 77.90
C LEU A 283 8.34 46.35 78.80
N TYR A 284 7.45 45.37 78.68
CA TYR A 284 6.25 45.27 79.50
C TYR A 284 6.57 45.30 81.01
N ASN A 285 7.66 44.65 81.42
CA ASN A 285 8.09 44.49 82.82
C ASN A 285 8.68 45.75 83.48
N LEU A 286 8.97 46.80 82.71
CA LEU A 286 9.52 48.04 83.25
C LEU A 286 8.44 48.83 84.05
N ARG A 287 8.80 49.60 85.09
CA ARG A 287 7.82 50.41 85.87
C ARG A 287 7.69 51.86 85.40
N GLN A 288 8.71 52.41 84.72
CA GLN A 288 8.75 53.81 84.32
C GLN A 288 8.12 54.04 82.94
N HIS A 289 6.94 54.66 82.90
CA HIS A 289 6.19 54.91 81.65
C HIS A 289 6.91 55.85 80.66
N LYS A 290 7.70 56.82 81.14
CA LYS A 290 8.48 57.73 80.28
C LYS A 290 9.61 57.01 79.55
N LEU A 291 10.29 56.13 80.27
CA LEU A 291 11.34 55.29 79.70
C LEU A 291 10.75 54.29 78.69
N LYS A 292 9.58 53.70 78.98
CA LYS A 292 8.84 52.87 78.01
C LYS A 292 8.49 53.61 76.73
N LEU A 293 8.00 54.86 76.83
CA LEU A 293 7.67 55.70 75.67
C LEU A 293 8.91 55.93 74.79
N LYS A 294 10.03 56.33 75.38
CA LYS A 294 11.28 56.59 74.64
C LYS A 294 11.82 55.32 73.98
N GLN A 295 11.85 54.20 74.70
CA GLN A 295 12.31 52.92 74.16
C GLN A 295 11.40 52.42 73.04
N LYS A 296 10.07 52.54 73.19
CA LYS A 296 9.12 52.11 72.17
C LYS A 296 9.18 52.99 70.91
N ALA A 297 9.37 54.30 71.03
CA ALA A 297 9.58 55.19 69.89
C ALA A 297 10.85 54.82 69.10
N LEU A 298 11.94 54.48 69.80
CA LEU A 298 13.18 53.97 69.18
C LEU A 298 12.95 52.62 68.47
N ASP A 299 12.25 51.67 69.11
CA ASP A 299 11.92 50.39 68.48
C ASP A 299 11.04 50.56 67.24
N VAL A 300 10.10 51.51 67.24
CA VAL A 300 9.26 51.82 66.08
C VAL A 300 10.08 52.42 64.94
N GLN A 301 11.06 53.30 65.24
CA GLN A 301 11.99 53.82 64.22
C GLN A 301 12.87 52.71 63.63
N GLU A 302 13.46 51.85 64.48
CA GLU A 302 14.26 50.71 64.02
C GLU A 302 13.42 49.76 63.14
N ALA A 303 12.15 49.53 63.50
CA ALA A 303 11.23 48.74 62.70
C ALA A 303 10.94 49.37 61.33
N LEU A 304 10.70 50.69 61.28
CA LEU A 304 10.47 51.41 60.02
C LEU A 304 11.72 51.40 59.12
N GLU A 305 12.93 51.46 59.69
CA GLU A 305 14.18 51.34 58.94
C GLU A 305 14.35 49.95 58.33
N LYS A 306 14.09 48.89 59.09
CA LYS A 306 14.13 47.51 58.57
C LYS A 306 13.08 47.26 57.51
N ASP A 307 11.86 47.74 57.72
CA ASP A 307 10.78 47.63 56.74
C ASP A 307 11.17 48.38 55.44
N LYS A 308 11.81 49.55 55.53
CA LYS A 308 12.37 50.28 54.39
C LYS A 308 13.48 49.51 53.67
N GLU A 309 14.42 48.91 54.41
CA GLU A 309 15.49 48.07 53.84
C GLU A 309 14.92 46.87 53.09
N LEU A 310 13.92 46.21 53.67
CA LEU A 310 13.24 45.07 53.06
C LEU A 310 12.53 45.44 51.76
N ILE A 311 11.81 46.57 51.72
CA ILE A 311 11.18 47.08 50.48
C ILE A 311 12.22 47.37 49.41
N LEU A 312 13.37 47.94 49.78
CA LEU A 312 14.46 48.21 48.85
C LEU A 312 15.09 46.91 48.33
N GLN A 313 15.19 45.87 49.15
CA GLN A 313 15.64 44.54 48.73
C GLN A 313 14.64 43.88 47.77
N MET A 314 13.33 43.94 48.06
CA MET A 314 12.28 43.44 47.17
C MET A 314 12.28 44.16 45.83
N LYS A 315 12.41 45.50 45.84
CA LYS A 315 12.51 46.30 44.62
C LYS A 315 13.74 45.94 43.77
N LYS A 316 14.85 45.53 44.39
CA LYS A 316 16.04 45.03 43.68
C LYS A 316 15.79 43.66 43.05
N LEU A 317 15.11 42.75 43.74
CA LEU A 317 14.74 41.44 43.19
C LEU A 317 13.76 41.58 42.01
N GLU A 318 12.81 42.51 42.09
CA GLU A 318 11.87 42.79 40.98
C GLU A 318 12.53 43.41 39.74
N LEU A 319 13.68 44.07 39.91
CA LEU A 319 14.45 44.61 38.79
C LEU A 319 15.18 43.50 38.00
N GLN A 320 15.29 42.27 38.53
CA GLN A 320 15.96 41.13 37.91
C GLN A 320 15.04 40.28 36.98
N GLU A 321 14.07 40.92 36.32
CA GLU A 321 13.38 40.36 35.12
C GLU A 321 12.60 39.04 35.28
N ILE A 322 11.69 38.96 36.26
CA ILE A 322 10.79 37.78 36.40
C ILE A 322 9.46 37.96 35.65
N MET A 323 9.08 39.21 35.40
CA MET A 323 7.72 39.52 34.96
C MET A 323 7.65 39.61 33.43
N GLU A 324 7.18 38.54 32.78
CA GLU A 324 6.80 38.55 31.36
C GLU A 324 5.61 39.52 31.13
N ASP A 325 4.69 39.62 32.09
CA ASP A 325 3.52 40.51 32.04
C ASP A 325 3.88 41.94 32.51
N GLU A 326 4.08 42.86 31.56
CA GLU A 326 4.41 44.26 31.84
C GLU A 326 3.40 44.96 32.76
N ARG A 327 2.11 44.65 32.61
CA ARG A 327 1.04 45.25 33.43
C ARG A 327 1.20 44.89 34.91
N LYS A 328 1.34 43.60 35.20
CA LYS A 328 1.54 43.12 36.57
C LYS A 328 2.86 43.66 37.15
N LYS A 329 3.89 43.82 36.32
CA LYS A 329 5.18 44.43 36.70
C LYS A 329 4.97 45.87 37.15
N THR A 330 4.17 46.64 36.43
CA THR A 330 3.84 48.01 36.81
C THR A 330 3.03 48.07 38.09
N GLU A 331 2.05 47.18 38.28
CA GLU A 331 1.23 47.12 39.49
C GLU A 331 2.10 46.92 40.74
N ILE A 332 2.98 45.91 40.73
CA ILE A 332 3.86 45.62 41.87
C ILE A 332 4.84 46.76 42.13
N LYS A 333 5.46 47.32 41.07
CA LYS A 333 6.33 48.50 41.21
C LYS A 333 5.61 49.69 41.83
N THR A 334 4.36 49.93 41.44
CA THR A 334 3.56 51.02 42.02
C THR A 334 3.20 50.70 43.47
N ALA A 335 2.86 49.46 43.81
CA ALA A 335 2.56 49.04 45.17
C ALA A 335 3.77 49.18 46.09
N LEU A 336 4.95 48.70 45.69
CA LEU A 336 6.20 48.88 46.45
C LEU A 336 6.57 50.35 46.58
N SER A 337 6.40 51.15 45.53
CA SER A 337 6.74 52.57 45.57
C SER A 337 5.80 53.35 46.51
N LYS A 338 4.50 53.04 46.50
CA LYS A 338 3.52 53.57 47.45
C LYS A 338 3.85 53.16 48.88
N PHE A 339 4.18 51.88 49.10
CA PHE A 339 4.53 51.39 50.44
C PHE A 339 5.81 52.06 50.97
N LEU A 340 6.81 52.28 50.12
CA LEU A 340 8.02 53.02 50.49
C LEU A 340 7.74 54.47 50.90
N ILE A 341 6.81 55.15 50.22
CA ILE A 341 6.39 56.51 50.56
C ILE A 341 5.72 56.51 51.95
N ILE A 342 4.78 55.60 52.18
CA ILE A 342 4.07 55.47 53.47
C ILE A 342 5.06 55.22 54.62
N VAL A 343 6.04 54.32 54.44
CA VAL A 343 7.05 54.04 55.48
C VAL A 343 7.92 55.26 55.77
N LYS A 344 8.30 56.05 54.75
CA LYS A 344 9.07 57.29 54.94
C LYS A 344 8.27 58.36 55.68
N GLU A 345 7.00 58.53 55.33
CA GLU A 345 6.10 59.47 56.01
C GLU A 345 5.92 59.08 57.48
N GLN A 346 5.70 57.78 57.76
CA GLN A 346 5.64 57.26 59.13
C GLN A 346 6.95 57.48 59.90
N GLN A 347 8.11 57.34 59.23
CA GLN A 347 9.41 57.58 59.85
C GLN A 347 9.59 59.04 60.27
N GLU A 348 9.17 59.99 59.44
CA GLU A 348 9.24 61.42 59.78
C GLU A 348 8.25 61.81 60.88
N LEU A 349 7.03 61.28 60.84
CA LEU A 349 6.04 61.47 61.91
C LEU A 349 6.56 60.93 63.26
N GLU A 350 7.22 59.77 63.26
CA GLU A 350 7.76 59.20 64.49
C GLU A 350 8.94 60.01 65.04
N LYS A 351 9.77 60.63 64.18
CA LYS A 351 10.80 61.58 64.63
C LYS A 351 10.19 62.83 65.28
N GLN A 352 9.11 63.37 64.72
CA GLN A 352 8.40 64.51 65.31
C GLN A 352 7.77 64.14 66.65
N ARG A 353 7.15 62.95 66.74
CA ARG A 353 6.61 62.40 68.00
C ARG A 353 7.72 62.23 69.04
N GLN A 354 8.87 61.68 68.66
CA GLN A 354 10.00 61.49 69.57
C GLN A 354 10.49 62.82 70.16
N LYS A 355 10.59 63.90 69.36
CA LYS A 355 10.91 65.25 69.85
C LYS A 355 9.86 65.76 70.84
N HIS A 356 8.58 65.52 70.58
CA HIS A 356 7.50 65.90 71.49
C HIS A 356 7.56 65.12 72.82
N LEU A 357 7.95 63.84 72.79
CA LEU A 357 8.14 63.01 73.99
C LEU A 357 9.24 63.53 74.92
N GLU A 358 10.20 64.32 74.42
CA GLU A 358 11.25 64.94 75.25
C GLU A 358 10.71 66.06 76.14
N PHE A 359 9.65 66.74 75.72
CA PHE A 359 9.03 67.87 76.43
C PHE A 359 7.95 67.45 77.44
N LEU A 360 7.61 66.16 77.52
CA LEU A 360 6.52 65.67 78.37
C LEU A 360 6.87 65.65 79.87
N PHE A 361 5.92 66.15 80.68
CA PHE A 361 5.97 66.09 82.14
C PHE A 361 5.49 64.74 82.68
N ASP A 362 6.08 64.29 83.79
CA ASP A 362 5.85 62.95 84.34
C ASP A 362 4.40 62.72 84.81
N SER A 363 3.63 63.78 85.07
CA SER A 363 2.21 63.76 85.44
C SER A 363 1.29 63.31 84.29
N GLU A 364 1.65 63.57 83.03
CA GLU A 364 0.82 63.30 81.84
C GLU A 364 1.24 62.01 81.11
N VAL A 365 2.46 61.55 81.39
CA VAL A 365 3.13 60.43 80.69
C VAL A 365 2.31 59.14 80.68
N LYS A 366 1.61 58.79 81.77
CA LYS A 366 0.85 57.53 81.85
C LYS A 366 -0.35 57.52 80.90
N ALA A 367 -1.14 58.60 80.90
CA ALA A 367 -2.31 58.73 80.03
C ALA A 367 -1.91 58.83 78.54
N ILE A 368 -0.80 59.51 78.25
CA ILE A 368 -0.27 59.63 76.89
C ILE A 368 0.34 58.30 76.42
N TYR A 369 0.99 57.54 77.30
CA TYR A 369 1.53 56.22 76.97
C TYR A 369 0.45 55.25 76.48
N GLU A 370 -0.68 55.14 77.18
CA GLU A 370 -1.76 54.22 76.79
C GLU A 370 -2.37 54.61 75.44
N LYS A 371 -2.60 55.91 75.21
CA LYS A 371 -3.09 56.43 73.92
C LYS A 371 -2.11 56.18 72.79
N GLN A 372 -0.83 56.49 72.99
CA GLN A 372 0.21 56.32 71.98
C GLN A 372 0.45 54.85 71.64
N LEU A 373 0.40 53.97 72.63
CA LEU A 373 0.53 52.53 72.43
C LEU A 373 -0.62 51.95 71.62
N ALA A 374 -1.85 52.42 71.83
CA ALA A 374 -3.00 52.06 71.00
C ALA A 374 -2.84 52.55 69.55
N MET A 375 -2.31 53.76 69.35
CA MET A 375 -2.01 54.31 68.01
C MET A 375 -0.93 53.50 67.30
N TRP A 376 0.21 53.22 67.95
CA TRP A 376 1.27 52.40 67.39
C TRP A 376 0.78 51.00 67.03
N LYS A 377 -0.05 50.35 67.86
CA LYS A 377 -0.63 49.04 67.53
C LYS A 377 -1.50 49.10 66.27
N LYS A 378 -2.32 50.15 66.12
CA LYS A 378 -3.15 50.33 64.91
C LYS A 378 -2.30 50.55 63.66
N GLU A 379 -1.30 51.43 63.76
CA GLU A 379 -0.36 51.72 62.68
C GLU A 379 0.44 50.47 62.29
N GLU A 380 0.93 49.72 63.28
CA GLU A 380 1.64 48.46 63.06
C GLU A 380 0.76 47.39 62.42
N CYS A 381 -0.49 47.24 62.86
CA CYS A 381 -1.43 46.29 62.24
C CYS A 381 -1.71 46.66 60.78
N ALA A 382 -1.95 47.94 60.49
CA ALA A 382 -2.19 48.41 59.13
C ALA A 382 -0.95 48.21 58.24
N ARG A 383 0.25 48.50 58.77
CA ARG A 383 1.52 48.30 58.06
C ARG A 383 1.77 46.82 57.78
N LYS A 384 1.55 45.93 58.75
CA LYS A 384 1.69 44.48 58.58
C LYS A 384 0.69 43.92 57.57
N ALA A 385 -0.56 44.39 57.60
CA ALA A 385 -1.57 43.99 56.63
C ALA A 385 -1.16 44.39 55.20
N LEU A 386 -0.76 45.66 55.00
CA LEU A 386 -0.29 46.15 53.71
C LEU A 386 0.95 45.37 53.23
N PHE A 387 1.89 45.10 54.13
CA PHE A 387 3.09 44.35 53.79
C PHE A 387 2.75 42.91 53.39
N LYS A 388 1.85 42.25 54.12
CA LYS A 388 1.37 40.92 53.79
C LYS A 388 0.68 40.88 52.43
N ASP A 389 -0.17 41.86 52.11
CA ASP A 389 -0.84 41.92 50.80
C ASP A 389 0.16 42.05 49.64
N VAL A 390 1.21 42.85 49.82
CA VAL A 390 2.31 42.95 48.84
C VAL A 390 3.05 41.61 48.71
N LEU A 391 3.40 40.96 49.82
CA LEU A 391 4.07 39.67 49.80
C LEU A 391 3.23 38.58 49.12
N ASP A 392 1.94 38.50 49.46
CA ASP A 392 1.01 37.52 48.89
C ASP A 392 0.84 37.76 47.38
N THR A 393 0.83 39.03 46.94
CA THR A 393 0.74 39.38 45.51
C THR A 393 1.99 38.93 44.74
N VAL A 394 3.18 39.22 45.27
CA VAL A 394 4.45 38.81 44.65
C VAL A 394 4.57 37.28 44.64
N ASN A 395 4.22 36.60 45.75
CA ASN A 395 4.28 35.15 45.85
C ASN A 395 3.33 34.47 44.86
N LYS A 396 2.07 34.93 44.76
CA LYS A 396 1.10 34.42 43.77
C LYS A 396 1.65 34.55 42.36
N GLN A 397 2.29 35.67 42.04
CA GLN A 397 2.83 35.90 40.72
C GLN A 397 4.01 34.98 40.38
N ILE A 398 4.93 34.76 41.32
CA ILE A 398 6.03 33.79 41.15
C ILE A 398 5.46 32.38 40.93
N GLN A 399 4.45 31.99 41.71
CA GLN A 399 3.80 30.68 41.56
C GLN A 399 3.11 30.55 40.21
N GLU A 400 2.37 31.57 39.75
CA GLU A 400 1.73 31.60 38.44
C GLU A 400 2.75 31.46 37.31
N ASN A 401 3.90 32.14 37.39
CA ASN A 401 4.97 32.00 36.40
C ASN A 401 5.55 30.57 36.35
N ILE A 402 5.81 29.98 37.53
CA ILE A 402 6.28 28.60 37.63
C ILE A 402 5.24 27.62 37.04
N GLU A 403 3.95 27.84 37.33
CA GLU A 403 2.86 27.02 36.81
C GLU A 403 2.72 27.15 35.29
N LYS A 404 2.77 28.37 34.75
CA LYS A 404 2.78 28.63 33.29
C LYS A 404 3.95 27.93 32.61
N ASN A 405 5.16 28.02 33.18
CA ASN A 405 6.34 27.32 32.63
C ASN A 405 6.14 25.80 32.68
N LYS A 406 5.69 25.25 33.80
CA LYS A 406 5.38 23.81 33.92
C LYS A 406 4.31 23.36 32.92
N GLN A 407 3.30 24.19 32.66
CA GLN A 407 2.29 23.91 31.66
C GLN A 407 2.90 23.89 30.25
N ALA A 408 3.70 24.90 29.89
CA ALA A 408 4.41 24.93 28.61
C ALA A 408 5.35 23.72 28.43
N GLN A 409 6.02 23.27 29.50
CA GLN A 409 6.83 22.05 29.47
C GLN A 409 5.97 20.80 29.21
N ARG A 410 4.79 20.68 29.83
CA ARG A 410 3.87 19.56 29.60
C ARG A 410 3.35 19.56 28.16
N GLU A 411 2.95 20.71 27.64
CA GLU A 411 2.51 20.86 26.26
C GLU A 411 3.62 20.47 25.28
N LEU A 412 4.86 20.91 25.53
CA LEU A 412 6.02 20.53 24.73
C LEU A 412 6.31 19.02 24.80
N ILE A 413 6.14 18.38 25.95
CA ILE A 413 6.27 16.92 26.09
C ILE A 413 5.19 16.21 25.24
N CYS A 414 3.94 16.63 25.33
CA CYS A 414 2.86 16.08 24.52
C CYS A 414 3.14 16.23 23.01
N GLU A 415 3.58 17.40 22.57
CA GLU A 415 3.96 17.64 21.17
C GLU A 415 5.13 16.74 20.73
N ARG A 416 6.15 16.60 21.59
CA ARG A 416 7.31 15.73 21.34
C ARG A 416 6.89 14.27 21.22
N GLU A 417 6.02 13.77 22.09
CA GLU A 417 5.48 12.41 22.03
C GLU A 417 4.70 12.17 20.72
N GLN A 418 3.87 13.14 20.30
CA GLN A 418 3.18 13.07 19.01
C GLN A 418 4.16 13.02 17.83
N MET A 419 5.23 13.81 17.86
CA MET A 419 6.27 13.77 16.82
C MET A 419 7.07 12.46 16.84
N LEU A 420 7.40 11.93 18.02
CA LEU A 420 8.04 10.62 18.14
C LEU A 420 7.16 9.51 17.55
N ASN A 421 5.86 9.53 17.82
CA ASN A 421 4.91 8.58 17.22
C ASN A 421 4.89 8.68 15.68
N LYS A 422 4.94 9.90 15.12
CA LYS A 422 5.04 10.09 13.66
C LYS A 422 6.37 9.58 13.10
N VAL A 423 7.48 9.84 13.77
CA VAL A 423 8.81 9.32 13.40
C VAL A 423 8.81 7.79 13.43
N GLU A 424 8.18 7.17 14.42
CA GLU A 424 8.02 5.72 14.47
C GLU A 424 7.16 5.18 13.32
N GLN A 425 6.05 5.84 12.99
CA GLN A 425 5.21 5.49 11.84
C GLN A 425 6.00 5.55 10.52
N TYR A 426 6.70 6.65 10.25
CA TYR A 426 7.51 6.77 9.04
C TYR A 426 8.66 5.74 8.99
N ASN A 427 9.28 5.43 10.13
CA ASN A 427 10.28 4.36 10.21
C ASN A 427 9.68 2.97 9.95
N GLN A 428 8.46 2.71 10.40
CA GLN A 428 7.73 1.47 10.11
C GLN A 428 7.36 1.40 8.61
N GLU A 429 6.86 2.47 8.03
CA GLU A 429 6.57 2.56 6.59
C GLU A 429 7.83 2.32 5.75
N LEU A 430 8.96 2.92 6.12
CA LEU A 430 10.24 2.71 5.44
C LEU A 430 10.71 1.26 5.56
N LYS A 431 10.51 0.62 6.73
CA LYS A 431 10.80 -0.81 6.90
C LYS A 431 9.90 -1.67 6.02
N ASN A 432 8.59 -1.39 5.99
CA ASN A 432 7.62 -2.13 5.17
C ASN A 432 7.95 -2.02 3.68
N LEU A 433 8.28 -0.82 3.19
CA LEU A 433 8.71 -0.62 1.80
C LEU A 433 9.98 -1.41 1.46
N ARG A 434 10.95 -1.49 2.38
CA ARG A 434 12.15 -2.32 2.19
C ARG A 434 11.83 -3.81 2.18
N VAL A 435 10.86 -4.25 2.98
CA VAL A 435 10.39 -5.64 2.97
C VAL A 435 9.70 -5.96 1.65
N GLU A 436 8.76 -5.13 1.19
CA GLU A 436 8.08 -5.28 -0.10
C GLU A 436 9.07 -5.31 -1.28
N GLU A 437 10.07 -4.42 -1.26
CA GLU A 437 11.13 -4.40 -2.28
C GLU A 437 11.93 -5.72 -2.28
N ASN A 438 12.29 -6.23 -1.11
CA ASN A 438 13.01 -7.49 -0.96
C ASN A 438 12.17 -8.70 -1.36
N GLU A 439 10.88 -8.72 -1.03
CA GLU A 439 9.96 -9.79 -1.43
C GLU A 439 9.79 -9.85 -2.94
N LYS A 440 9.61 -8.70 -3.60
CA LYS A 440 9.55 -8.64 -5.07
C LYS A 440 10.87 -9.08 -5.72
N LYS A 441 12.01 -8.67 -5.17
CA LYS A 441 13.33 -9.17 -5.61
C LYS A 441 13.47 -10.69 -5.45
N LYS A 442 12.95 -11.26 -4.35
CA LYS A 442 12.93 -12.71 -4.13
C LYS A 442 12.01 -13.43 -5.11
N GLN A 443 10.79 -12.93 -5.31
CA GLN A 443 9.83 -13.49 -6.28
C GLN A 443 10.43 -13.50 -7.68
N ARG A 444 11.06 -12.40 -8.10
CA ARG A 444 11.77 -12.32 -9.38
C ARG A 444 12.91 -13.34 -9.48
N LYS A 445 13.72 -13.47 -8.42
CA LYS A 445 14.79 -14.47 -8.41
C LYS A 445 14.22 -15.88 -8.58
N GLN A 446 13.09 -16.19 -7.93
CA GLN A 446 12.41 -17.48 -8.06
C GLN A 446 11.86 -17.72 -9.46
N THR A 447 11.25 -16.72 -10.11
CA THR A 447 10.76 -16.87 -11.49
C THR A 447 11.90 -17.11 -12.47
N ILE A 448 13.01 -16.36 -12.34
CA ILE A 448 14.21 -16.57 -13.17
C ILE A 448 14.81 -17.96 -12.91
N ASP A 449 14.93 -18.38 -11.66
CA ASP A 449 15.46 -19.70 -11.31
C ASP A 449 14.58 -20.83 -11.87
N GLU A 450 13.25 -20.66 -11.86
CA GLU A 450 12.30 -21.62 -12.43
C GLU A 450 12.37 -21.66 -13.96
N ASP A 451 12.47 -20.51 -14.63
CA ASP A 451 12.67 -20.44 -16.08
C ASP A 451 13.97 -21.13 -16.49
N VAL A 452 15.06 -20.91 -15.76
CA VAL A 452 16.34 -21.58 -15.98
C VAL A 452 16.23 -23.09 -15.74
N ARG A 453 15.48 -23.53 -14.73
CA ARG A 453 15.21 -24.97 -14.49
C ARG A 453 14.43 -25.59 -15.62
N VAL A 454 13.36 -24.94 -16.09
CA VAL A 454 12.55 -25.41 -17.22
C VAL A 454 13.39 -25.49 -18.48
N GLN A 455 14.22 -24.47 -18.78
CA GLN A 455 15.13 -24.51 -19.92
C GLN A 455 16.15 -25.65 -19.80
N ASN A 456 16.76 -25.85 -18.64
CA ASN A 456 17.70 -26.94 -18.41
C ASN A 456 17.02 -28.32 -18.52
N ALA A 457 15.80 -28.47 -18.03
CA ALA A 457 15.02 -29.69 -18.18
C ALA A 457 14.69 -29.99 -19.65
N ARG A 458 14.31 -28.97 -20.43
CA ARG A 458 14.10 -29.10 -21.88
C ARG A 458 15.38 -29.53 -22.60
N LYS A 459 16.51 -28.88 -22.31
CA LYS A 459 17.82 -29.27 -22.87
C LYS A 459 18.18 -30.73 -22.55
N ARG A 460 18.01 -31.16 -21.29
CA ARG A 460 18.21 -32.56 -20.90
C ARG A 460 17.27 -33.52 -21.59
N GLN A 461 16.00 -33.14 -21.78
CA GLN A 461 15.04 -33.96 -22.54
C GLN A 461 15.42 -34.10 -24.01
N GLU A 462 15.89 -33.03 -24.64
CA GLU A 462 16.41 -33.05 -26.01
C GLU A 462 17.67 -33.92 -26.13
N GLU A 463 18.61 -33.80 -25.19
CA GLU A 463 19.80 -34.64 -25.12
C GLU A 463 19.41 -36.13 -24.96
N ASN A 464 18.46 -36.44 -24.07
CA ASN A 464 17.96 -37.80 -23.88
C ASN A 464 17.25 -38.35 -25.12
N LYS A 465 16.50 -37.53 -25.85
CA LYS A 465 15.89 -37.93 -27.13
C LYS A 465 16.94 -38.24 -28.18
N LYS A 466 17.95 -37.38 -28.32
CA LYS A 466 19.09 -37.61 -29.21
C LYS A 466 19.84 -38.89 -28.86
N LEU A 467 20.09 -39.15 -27.57
CA LEU A 467 20.70 -40.42 -27.14
C LEU A 467 19.86 -41.64 -27.51
N LYS A 468 18.52 -41.57 -27.35
CA LYS A 468 17.62 -42.66 -27.74
C LYS A 468 17.61 -42.89 -29.25
N GLU A 469 17.61 -41.81 -30.03
CA GLU A 469 17.70 -41.89 -31.50
C GLU A 469 19.00 -42.56 -31.93
N ILE A 470 20.14 -42.19 -31.32
CA ILE A 470 21.43 -42.83 -31.57
C ILE A 470 21.40 -44.32 -31.18
N ASP A 471 20.81 -44.67 -30.03
CA ASP A 471 20.70 -46.07 -29.59
C ASP A 471 19.80 -46.89 -30.54
N ASP A 472 18.68 -46.31 -30.99
CA ASP A 472 17.77 -46.93 -31.96
C ASP A 472 18.45 -47.13 -33.32
N GLU A 473 19.23 -46.15 -33.79
CA GLU A 473 20.04 -46.27 -35.01
C GLU A 473 21.09 -47.37 -34.86
N LEU A 474 21.80 -47.42 -33.74
CA LEU A 474 22.81 -48.43 -33.46
C LEU A 474 22.19 -49.83 -33.36
N ASN A 475 20.99 -49.95 -32.80
CA ASN A 475 20.21 -51.19 -32.78
C ASN A 475 19.71 -51.61 -34.18
N ARG A 476 19.37 -50.66 -35.06
CA ARG A 476 19.03 -50.97 -36.46
C ARG A 476 20.26 -51.48 -37.22
N VAL A 477 21.40 -50.81 -37.08
CA VAL A 477 22.66 -51.24 -37.69
C VAL A 477 23.04 -52.64 -37.21
N LYS A 478 22.96 -52.93 -35.89
CA LYS A 478 23.19 -54.28 -35.36
C LYS A 478 22.28 -55.34 -35.99
N LYS A 479 20.98 -55.05 -36.16
CA LYS A 479 20.03 -55.99 -36.80
C LYS A 479 20.35 -56.20 -38.28
N GLU A 480 20.80 -55.17 -38.98
CA GLU A 480 21.25 -55.25 -40.36
C GLU A 480 22.55 -56.06 -40.47
N GLU A 481 23.51 -55.85 -39.58
CA GLU A 481 24.73 -56.64 -39.46
C GLU A 481 24.42 -58.12 -39.16
N GLU A 482 23.51 -58.42 -38.22
CA GLU A 482 23.06 -59.79 -37.92
C GLU A 482 22.35 -60.44 -39.11
N ARG A 483 21.59 -59.67 -39.89
CA ARG A 483 20.95 -60.15 -41.12
C ARG A 483 22.00 -60.47 -42.18
N LEU A 484 22.93 -59.54 -42.42
CA LEU A 484 24.04 -59.75 -43.36
C LEU A 484 24.92 -60.93 -42.92
N HIS A 485 25.18 -61.09 -41.63
CA HIS A 485 25.92 -62.24 -41.10
C HIS A 485 25.19 -63.56 -41.36
N ARG A 486 23.86 -63.59 -41.17
CA ARG A 486 23.03 -64.75 -41.55
C ARG A 486 23.08 -65.05 -43.05
N GLU A 487 22.97 -64.02 -43.89
CA GLU A 487 23.06 -64.17 -45.35
C GLU A 487 24.47 -64.66 -45.78
N ILE A 488 25.55 -64.14 -45.16
CA ILE A 488 26.92 -64.62 -45.39
C ILE A 488 27.07 -66.08 -44.95
N MET A 489 26.53 -66.47 -43.80
CA MET A 489 26.55 -67.86 -43.33
C MET A 489 25.74 -68.78 -44.25
N GLU A 490 24.62 -68.33 -44.83
CA GLU A 490 23.89 -69.08 -45.86
C GLU A 490 24.67 -69.20 -47.17
N ILE A 491 25.35 -68.13 -47.59
CA ILE A 491 26.22 -68.14 -48.79
C ILE A 491 27.41 -69.08 -48.57
N GLN A 492 28.03 -69.07 -47.39
CA GLN A 492 29.11 -69.99 -47.01
C GLN A 492 28.64 -71.44 -46.84
N LYS A 493 27.35 -71.69 -46.57
CA LYS A 493 26.77 -73.04 -46.64
C LYS A 493 26.50 -73.47 -48.09
N LYS A 494 26.13 -72.54 -48.98
CA LYS A 494 25.90 -72.80 -50.42
C LYS A 494 27.21 -72.96 -51.21
N GLN A 495 28.26 -72.26 -50.80
CA GLN A 495 29.62 -72.51 -51.26
C GLN A 495 30.24 -73.60 -50.36
N GLY A 496 30.11 -74.87 -50.75
CA GLY A 496 30.76 -75.98 -50.04
C GLY A 496 32.24 -75.72 -49.73
N PRO A 497 32.85 -76.43 -48.76
CA PRO A 497 34.15 -76.10 -48.20
C PRO A 497 35.19 -75.88 -49.31
N LEU A 498 35.91 -74.75 -49.24
CA LEU A 498 37.06 -74.48 -50.09
C LEU A 498 38.00 -75.69 -50.06
N ARG A 499 37.98 -76.48 -51.16
CA ARG A 499 38.90 -77.61 -51.33
C ARG A 499 40.34 -77.07 -51.24
N PRO A 500 41.21 -77.64 -50.39
CA PRO A 500 42.63 -77.33 -50.43
C PRO A 500 43.18 -77.63 -51.83
N ARG A 501 43.98 -76.72 -52.40
CA ARG A 501 44.73 -76.97 -53.64
C ARG A 501 45.62 -78.20 -53.46
N VAL A 502 45.29 -79.30 -54.13
CA VAL A 502 46.10 -80.51 -54.18
C VAL A 502 47.39 -80.20 -54.93
N ARG A 503 48.54 -80.35 -54.25
CA ARG A 503 49.88 -80.34 -54.87
C ARG A 503 49.98 -81.52 -55.84
N ARG A 504 50.21 -81.24 -57.13
CA ARG A 504 50.59 -82.26 -58.12
C ARG A 504 51.97 -82.82 -57.75
N LYS A 505 52.04 -84.11 -57.42
CA LYS A 505 53.29 -84.89 -57.48
C LYS A 505 53.52 -85.29 -58.94
N PHE A 506 54.60 -84.81 -59.53
CA PHE A 506 55.21 -85.39 -60.72
C PHE A 506 56.14 -86.52 -60.26
N LEU A 507 56.00 -87.71 -60.84
CA LEU A 507 57.02 -88.76 -60.84
C LEU A 507 56.93 -89.48 -62.19
N TYR A 508 58.05 -89.36 -62.93
CA TYR A 508 58.42 -89.92 -64.24
C TYR A 508 57.72 -89.37 -65.49
#